data_AF-A0A7C4RXC1-F1
#
_entry.id   AF-A0A7C4RXC1-F1
#
_cell.length_a   1.000
_cell.length_b   1.000
_cell.length_c   1.000
_cell.angle_alpha   90.00
_cell.angle_beta   90.00
_cell.angle_gamma   90.00
#
_symmetry.space_group_name_H-M   'P 1'
#
loop_
_entity.id
_entity.type
_entity.pdbx_description
1 polymer ?
#
loop_
_entity_poly.entity_id
_entity_poly.type
_entity_poly.pdbx_seq_one_letter_code
_entity_poly.pdbx_strand_id
1 'polypeptide(L)'
;MKRVGRSNDVYGGQSGLRAFFQGLTNRNYQYNSSRLAYDVGEVYLNKNTRYYCNYYGIYPSYSQTSTRAISKSVLTDYPNLVVGLLIFDEKNNCYPGALFNYRSGGRIAGSLLALGLTRTPDIRLTAIGVLSYYKPRLHPLDYTAVNATRLVVLQLGQVGGV
;
A
#
# COMPACT_ATOMS: atom_id res chain seq x y z
N MET A 1 7.06 23.13 -18.94
CA MET A 1 6.78 21.92 -18.15
C MET A 1 7.51 20.73 -18.76
N LYS A 2 8.59 20.23 -18.12
CA LYS A 2 9.30 19.02 -18.55
C LYS A 2 8.49 17.83 -18.05
N ARG A 3 8.01 16.97 -18.96
CA ARG A 3 7.29 15.75 -18.59
C ARG A 3 8.24 14.81 -17.84
N VAL A 4 8.12 14.78 -16.52
CA VAL A 4 8.81 13.82 -15.65
C VAL A 4 8.08 12.49 -15.81
N GLY A 5 8.74 11.45 -16.33
CA GLY A 5 8.20 10.08 -16.28
C GLY A 5 8.35 9.18 -17.50
N ARG A 6 8.97 9.61 -18.62
CA ARG A 6 9.30 8.69 -19.72
C ARG A 6 10.81 8.50 -19.77
N SER A 7 11.32 7.45 -19.11
CA SER A 7 12.69 6.98 -19.40
C SER A 7 12.64 6.03 -20.60
N ASN A 8 13.69 6.06 -21.42
CA ASN A 8 13.86 5.19 -22.59
C ASN A 8 14.26 3.75 -22.21
N ASP A 9 14.23 3.44 -20.92
CA ASP A 9 14.51 2.11 -20.41
C ASP A 9 13.25 1.27 -20.60
N VAL A 10 13.44 0.00 -20.96
CA VAL A 10 12.36 -1.02 -21.10
C VAL A 10 11.48 -1.13 -19.84
N TYR A 11 11.85 -0.46 -18.74
CA TYR A 11 11.21 -0.47 -17.43
C TYR A 11 10.73 0.92 -16.96
N GLY A 12 10.34 1.83 -17.87
CA GLY A 12 10.00 3.25 -17.66
C GLY A 12 9.17 3.70 -16.44
N GLY A 13 8.65 2.79 -15.59
CA GLY A 13 8.09 3.09 -14.27
C GLY A 13 9.12 3.30 -13.13
N GLN A 14 10.39 2.94 -13.32
CA GLN A 14 11.43 3.03 -12.27
C GLN A 14 11.79 4.48 -11.92
N SER A 15 11.82 5.36 -12.92
CA SER A 15 12.05 6.79 -12.75
C SER A 15 10.91 7.47 -11.99
N GLY A 16 9.66 7.05 -12.22
CA GLY A 16 8.47 7.60 -11.58
C GLY A 16 8.37 7.24 -10.10
N LEU A 17 8.56 5.97 -9.74
CA LEU A 17 8.54 5.54 -8.33
C LEU A 17 9.64 6.22 -7.51
N ARG A 18 10.84 6.38 -8.08
CA ARG A 18 11.94 7.10 -7.43
C ARG A 18 11.63 8.59 -7.28
N ALA A 19 11.14 9.24 -8.33
CA ALA A 19 10.70 10.64 -8.28
C ALA A 19 9.62 10.84 -7.21
N PHE A 20 8.70 9.89 -7.08
CA PHE A 20 7.67 9.90 -6.05
C PHE A 20 8.28 9.84 -4.63
N PHE A 21 9.19 8.91 -4.34
CA PHE A 21 9.84 8.83 -3.02
C PHE A 21 10.75 10.04 -2.73
N GLN A 22 11.47 10.56 -3.72
CA GLN A 22 12.26 11.79 -3.57
C GLN A 22 11.34 12.98 -3.26
N GLY A 23 10.22 13.12 -3.95
CA GLY A 23 9.20 14.13 -3.67
C GLY A 23 8.60 14.00 -2.27
N LEU A 24 8.22 12.78 -1.88
CA LEU A 24 7.68 12.50 -0.54
C LEU A 24 8.66 12.87 0.58
N THR A 25 9.95 12.75 0.33
CA THR A 25 11.02 13.07 1.30
C THR A 25 11.62 14.46 1.14
N ASN A 26 11.01 15.31 0.30
CA ASN A 26 11.49 16.67 -0.01
C ASN A 26 12.95 16.71 -0.52
N ARG A 27 13.34 15.72 -1.31
CA ARG A 27 14.65 15.66 -1.97
C ARG A 27 14.53 16.14 -3.41
N ASN A 28 15.56 16.82 -3.88
CA ASN A 28 15.68 17.15 -5.30
C ASN A 28 15.75 15.87 -6.14
N TYR A 29 15.15 15.92 -7.33
CA TYR A 29 15.16 14.77 -8.22
C TYR A 29 16.59 14.43 -8.62
N GLN A 30 16.97 13.18 -8.38
CA GLN A 30 18.24 12.61 -8.82
C GLN A 30 18.00 11.31 -9.57
N TYR A 31 18.48 11.28 -10.82
CA TYR A 31 18.40 10.11 -11.67
C TYR A 31 19.29 8.99 -11.12
N ASN A 32 18.75 7.77 -11.08
CA ASN A 32 19.47 6.56 -10.69
C ASN A 32 18.81 5.35 -11.36
N SER A 33 19.61 4.49 -11.98
CA SER A 33 19.18 3.29 -12.72
C SER A 33 18.94 2.06 -11.85
N SER A 34 19.27 2.10 -10.55
CA SER A 34 19.00 1.02 -9.61
C SER A 34 17.51 0.83 -9.39
N ARG A 35 17.07 -0.42 -9.57
CA ARG A 35 15.67 -0.84 -9.40
C ARG A 35 15.22 -0.69 -7.96
N LEU A 36 14.01 -0.15 -7.77
CA LEU A 36 13.34 -0.05 -6.47
C LEU A 36 12.19 -1.04 -6.30
N ALA A 37 11.75 -1.66 -7.40
CA ALA A 37 10.65 -2.61 -7.41
C ALA A 37 11.07 -3.89 -8.15
N TYR A 38 10.65 -5.03 -7.62
CA TYR A 38 11.05 -6.36 -8.06
C TYR A 38 9.84 -7.28 -8.20
N ASP A 39 9.94 -8.24 -9.11
CA ASP A 39 9.02 -9.36 -9.18
C ASP A 39 9.41 -10.39 -8.12
N VAL A 40 8.44 -10.77 -7.28
CA VAL A 40 8.61 -11.73 -6.20
C VAL A 40 7.63 -12.91 -6.30
N GLY A 41 6.84 -12.97 -7.38
CA GLY A 41 5.86 -14.01 -7.61
C GLY A 41 4.70 -14.00 -6.61
N GLU A 42 4.22 -15.18 -6.23
CA GLU A 42 3.08 -15.32 -5.30
C GLU A 42 3.43 -14.83 -3.88
N VAL A 43 2.53 -14.07 -3.28
CA VAL A 43 2.64 -13.49 -1.93
C VAL A 43 1.35 -13.71 -1.16
N TYR A 44 1.45 -13.79 0.17
CA TYR A 44 0.34 -14.13 1.06
C TYR A 44 0.02 -12.97 2.01
N LEU A 45 -1.27 -12.82 2.35
CA LEU A 45 -1.72 -11.80 3.30
C LEU A 45 -1.03 -11.96 4.65
N ASN A 46 -0.53 -10.85 5.18
CA ASN A 46 0.09 -10.82 6.49
C ASN A 46 -0.93 -11.18 7.58
N LYS A 47 -0.45 -11.87 8.64
CA LYS A 47 -1.28 -12.30 9.78
C LYS A 47 -2.12 -11.18 10.39
N ASN A 48 -1.57 -9.97 10.54
CA ASN A 48 -2.30 -8.83 11.10
C ASN A 48 -3.42 -8.35 10.16
N THR A 49 -3.12 -8.25 8.86
CA THR A 49 -4.12 -7.89 7.85
C THR A 49 -5.23 -8.94 7.79
N ARG A 50 -4.89 -10.23 7.87
CA ARG A 50 -5.87 -11.32 7.95
C ARG A 50 -6.76 -11.25 9.19
N TYR A 51 -6.21 -10.88 10.35
CA TYR A 51 -7.00 -10.64 11.56
C TYR A 51 -8.06 -9.55 11.31
N TYR A 52 -7.65 -8.44 10.69
CA TYR A 52 -8.57 -7.35 10.38
C TYR A 52 -9.57 -7.70 9.28
N CYS A 53 -9.26 -8.61 8.35
CA CYS A 53 -10.25 -9.13 7.39
C CYS A 53 -11.47 -9.70 8.13
N ASN A 54 -11.24 -10.48 9.19
CA ASN A 54 -12.31 -11.03 10.03
C ASN A 54 -13.02 -9.92 10.82
N TYR A 55 -12.26 -8.99 11.40
CA TYR A 55 -12.83 -7.91 12.21
C TYR A 55 -13.75 -6.99 11.40
N TYR A 56 -13.36 -6.63 10.18
CA TYR A 56 -14.10 -5.72 9.30
C TYR A 56 -15.01 -6.42 8.28
N GLY A 57 -14.97 -7.76 8.20
CA GLY A 57 -15.77 -8.53 7.23
C GLY A 57 -15.38 -8.33 5.77
N ILE A 58 -14.13 -7.94 5.49
CA ILE A 58 -13.62 -7.69 4.13
C ILE A 58 -12.60 -8.77 3.79
N TYR A 59 -12.92 -9.60 2.80
CA TYR A 59 -12.11 -10.77 2.43
C TYR A 59 -11.52 -10.63 1.02
N PRO A 60 -10.33 -10.00 0.87
CA PRO A 60 -9.55 -10.10 -0.35
C PRO A 60 -8.98 -11.52 -0.51
N SER A 61 -8.46 -11.83 -1.71
CA SER A 61 -7.75 -13.10 -1.94
C SER A 61 -6.59 -13.29 -0.97
N TYR A 62 -6.45 -14.49 -0.40
CA TYR A 62 -5.38 -14.81 0.55
C TYR A 62 -3.99 -14.76 -0.09
N SER A 63 -3.88 -15.20 -1.34
CA SER A 63 -2.66 -15.08 -2.14
C SER A 63 -2.89 -14.29 -3.42
N GLN A 64 -1.85 -13.57 -3.84
CA GLN A 64 -1.81 -12.83 -5.10
C GLN A 64 -0.39 -12.81 -5.66
N THR A 65 -0.24 -12.47 -6.94
CA THR A 65 1.08 -12.32 -7.56
C THR A 65 1.54 -10.88 -7.50
N SER A 66 2.81 -10.66 -7.13
CA SER A 66 3.43 -9.34 -7.00
C SER A 66 4.62 -9.17 -7.93
N THR A 67 4.44 -8.37 -8.99
CA THR A 67 5.48 -8.02 -9.99
C THR A 67 6.19 -6.70 -9.69
N ARG A 68 5.74 -5.94 -8.68
CA ARG A 68 6.27 -4.61 -8.33
C ARG A 68 6.45 -4.43 -6.82
N ALA A 69 6.98 -5.45 -6.13
CA ALA A 69 7.28 -5.38 -4.70
C ALA A 69 8.40 -4.37 -4.44
N ILE A 70 8.23 -3.46 -3.48
CA ILE A 70 9.21 -2.42 -3.17
C ILE A 70 10.37 -3.00 -2.38
N SER A 71 11.61 -2.76 -2.80
CA SER A 71 12.79 -3.26 -2.08
C SER A 71 12.90 -2.65 -0.68
N LYS A 72 13.36 -3.45 0.29
CA LYS A 72 13.67 -2.98 1.64
C LYS A 72 14.73 -1.89 1.68
N SER A 73 15.61 -1.84 0.69
CA SER A 73 16.63 -0.78 0.58
C SER A 73 16.04 0.62 0.52
N VAL A 74 14.76 0.77 0.15
CA VAL A 74 14.05 2.06 0.18
C VAL A 74 14.09 2.71 1.56
N LEU A 75 14.08 1.94 2.65
CA LEU A 75 14.12 2.50 4.00
C LEU A 75 15.51 3.03 4.37
N THR A 76 16.56 2.45 3.79
CA THR A 76 17.93 2.95 3.92
C THR A 76 18.13 4.20 3.06
N ASP A 77 17.65 4.17 1.82
CA ASP A 77 17.71 5.31 0.89
C ASP A 77 16.93 6.51 1.45
N TYR A 78 15.79 6.26 2.11
CA TYR A 78 14.86 7.24 2.65
C TYR A 78 14.61 6.99 4.15
N PRO A 79 15.51 7.46 5.04
CA PRO A 79 15.48 7.13 6.48
C PRO A 79 14.27 7.70 7.24
N ASN A 80 13.54 8.64 6.63
CA ASN A 80 12.31 9.19 7.15
C ASN A 80 11.08 8.34 6.78
N LEU A 81 11.25 7.33 5.94
CA LEU A 81 10.22 6.36 5.61
C LEU A 81 10.29 5.19 6.59
N VAL A 82 9.16 4.83 7.20
CA VAL A 82 9.06 3.68 8.09
C VAL A 82 7.85 2.82 7.71
N VAL A 83 7.93 1.52 7.93
CA VAL A 83 6.79 0.62 7.68
C VAL A 83 5.76 0.79 8.81
N GLY A 84 4.54 1.16 8.46
CA GLY A 84 3.42 1.27 9.39
C GLY A 84 2.57 -0.01 9.47
N LEU A 85 2.35 -0.67 8.33
CA LEU A 85 1.56 -1.90 8.24
C LEU A 85 2.03 -2.74 7.05
N LEU A 86 2.11 -4.06 7.23
CA LEU A 86 2.31 -5.01 6.14
C LEU A 86 0.96 -5.56 5.69
N ILE A 87 0.64 -5.40 4.40
CA ILE A 87 -0.57 -6.01 3.79
C ILE A 87 -0.27 -7.46 3.44
N PHE A 88 0.87 -7.69 2.78
CA PHE A 88 1.41 -9.00 2.47
C PHE A 88 2.66 -9.26 3.30
N ASP A 89 2.96 -10.53 3.54
CA ASP A 89 4.22 -10.92 4.12
C ASP A 89 5.39 -10.51 3.24
N GLU A 90 6.49 -10.12 3.88
CA GLU A 90 7.72 -9.75 3.19
C GLU A 90 8.26 -10.97 2.43
N LYS A 91 8.81 -10.73 1.23
CA LYS A 91 9.36 -11.79 0.39
C LYS A 91 10.55 -11.28 -0.40
N ASN A 92 11.62 -12.08 -0.49
CA ASN A 92 12.82 -11.77 -1.26
C ASN A 92 13.38 -10.36 -1.00
N ASN A 93 13.51 -9.97 0.28
CA ASN A 93 13.94 -8.63 0.71
C ASN A 93 13.12 -7.47 0.13
N CYS A 94 11.85 -7.71 -0.16
CA CYS A 94 10.91 -6.73 -0.66
C CYS A 94 9.63 -6.70 0.18
N TYR A 95 8.90 -5.60 0.06
CA TYR A 95 7.57 -5.32 0.54
C TYR A 95 6.58 -5.45 -0.63
N PRO A 96 5.88 -6.59 -0.78
CA PRO A 96 4.92 -6.79 -1.86
C PRO A 96 3.70 -5.89 -1.73
N GLY A 97 3.28 -5.63 -0.49
CA GLY A 97 2.33 -4.56 -0.19
C GLY A 97 2.47 -4.10 1.25
N ALA A 98 2.66 -2.80 1.43
CA ALA A 98 2.87 -2.20 2.74
C ALA A 98 2.38 -0.76 2.75
N LEU A 99 1.97 -0.31 3.93
CA LEU A 99 1.76 1.09 4.22
C LEU A 99 3.04 1.68 4.82
N PHE A 100 3.55 2.71 4.17
CA PHE A 100 4.73 3.45 4.56
C PHE A 100 4.33 4.79 5.17
N ASN A 101 4.95 5.13 6.28
CA ASN A 101 4.78 6.41 6.94
C ASN A 101 6.00 7.28 6.68
N TYR A 102 5.74 8.53 6.29
CA TYR A 102 6.76 9.57 6.26
C TYR A 102 6.79 10.26 7.62
N ARG A 103 7.95 10.24 8.27
CA ARG A 103 8.20 10.82 9.58
C ARG A 103 8.97 12.13 9.41
N SER A 104 8.42 13.21 9.99
CA SER A 104 9.08 14.51 10.07
C SER A 104 8.97 15.03 11.51
N GLY A 105 10.10 15.43 12.10
CA GLY A 105 10.13 15.94 13.48
C GLY A 105 9.55 14.99 14.53
N GLY A 106 9.72 13.66 14.35
CA GLY A 106 9.19 12.65 15.26
C GLY A 106 7.69 12.34 15.11
N ARG A 107 6.98 13.04 14.22
CA ARG A 107 5.55 12.82 13.92
C ARG A 107 5.37 12.19 12.55
N ILE A 108 4.26 11.47 12.37
CA ILE A 108 3.85 10.98 11.04
C ILE A 108 3.24 12.17 10.29
N ALA A 109 3.90 12.60 9.22
CA ALA A 109 3.45 13.71 8.38
C ALA A 109 2.63 13.25 7.17
N GLY A 110 2.71 11.97 6.81
CA GLY A 110 1.91 11.37 5.75
C GLY A 110 2.06 9.86 5.69
N SER A 111 1.13 9.21 5.01
CA SER A 111 1.10 7.76 4.82
C SER A 111 0.85 7.43 3.35
N LEU A 112 1.53 6.40 2.85
CA LEU A 112 1.40 5.87 1.50
C LEU A 112 1.10 4.39 1.58
N LEU A 113 -0.02 3.95 1.02
CA LEU A 113 -0.24 2.53 0.76
C LEU A 113 0.34 2.16 -0.60
N ALA A 114 1.32 1.27 -0.62
CA ALA A 114 1.89 0.76 -1.85
C ALA A 114 1.55 -0.74 -2.01
N LEU A 115 0.94 -1.08 -3.14
CA LEU A 115 0.58 -2.45 -3.52
C LEU A 115 1.28 -2.80 -4.84
N GLY A 116 2.24 -3.72 -4.76
CA GLY A 116 3.11 -4.15 -5.86
C GLY A 116 2.52 -5.25 -6.75
N LEU A 117 1.20 -5.31 -6.87
CA LEU A 117 0.50 -6.46 -7.44
C LEU A 117 0.53 -6.49 -8.96
N THR A 118 0.38 -7.70 -9.50
CA THR A 118 0.21 -7.92 -10.94
C THR A 118 -1.24 -7.69 -11.33
N ARG A 119 -1.49 -6.89 -12.39
CA ARG A 119 -2.82 -6.46 -12.87
C ARG A 119 -3.55 -5.50 -11.92
N THR A 120 -4.81 -5.18 -12.23
CA THR A 120 -5.65 -4.27 -11.43
C THR A 120 -5.74 -4.76 -9.99
N PRO A 121 -5.25 -3.98 -9.01
CA PRO A 121 -5.22 -4.42 -7.62
C PRO A 121 -6.64 -4.58 -7.09
N ASP A 122 -6.87 -5.63 -6.30
CA ASP A 122 -8.13 -5.85 -5.60
C ASP A 122 -8.41 -4.68 -4.65
N ILE A 123 -9.47 -3.91 -4.91
CA ILE A 123 -9.83 -2.71 -4.13
C ILE A 123 -10.04 -3.04 -2.64
N ARG A 124 -10.43 -4.28 -2.32
CA ARG A 124 -10.59 -4.76 -0.93
C ARG A 124 -9.29 -4.70 -0.15
N LEU A 125 -8.13 -4.85 -0.81
CA LEU A 125 -6.81 -4.68 -0.18
C LEU A 125 -6.55 -3.24 0.25
N THR A 126 -7.05 -2.28 -0.53
CA THR A 126 -6.95 -0.86 -0.19
C THR A 126 -7.85 -0.54 1.00
N ALA A 127 -9.11 -1.00 0.96
CA ALA A 127 -10.05 -0.82 2.06
C ALA A 127 -9.50 -1.43 3.37
N ILE A 128 -9.06 -2.69 3.32
CA ILE A 128 -8.53 -3.35 4.50
C ILE A 128 -7.23 -2.71 4.98
N GLY A 129 -6.37 -2.22 4.09
CA GLY A 129 -5.14 -1.52 4.45
C GLY A 129 -5.41 -0.24 5.24
N VAL A 130 -6.38 0.57 4.80
CA VAL A 130 -6.79 1.79 5.51
C VAL A 130 -7.40 1.45 6.88
N LEU A 131 -8.33 0.49 6.92
CA LEU A 131 -9.01 0.10 8.16
C LEU A 131 -8.06 -0.56 9.16
N SER A 132 -7.16 -1.43 8.71
CA SER A 132 -6.15 -2.08 9.57
C SER A 132 -5.15 -1.08 10.15
N TYR A 133 -4.91 0.03 9.45
CA TYR A 133 -3.98 1.07 9.87
C TYR A 133 -4.62 2.03 10.90
N TYR A 134 -5.77 2.61 10.58
CA TYR A 134 -6.46 3.55 11.48
C TYR A 134 -7.26 2.88 12.59
N LYS A 135 -7.59 1.60 12.42
CA LYS A 135 -8.29 0.76 13.40
C LYS A 135 -9.57 1.41 13.94
N PRO A 136 -10.48 1.92 13.09
CA PRO A 136 -11.74 2.44 13.57
C PRO A 136 -12.50 1.33 14.31
N ARG A 137 -13.10 1.69 15.45
CA ARG A 137 -13.90 0.77 16.24
C ARG A 137 -15.22 0.53 15.53
N LEU A 138 -15.60 -0.74 15.38
CA LEU A 138 -16.96 -1.08 15.00
C LEU A 138 -17.85 -0.94 16.22
N HIS A 139 -18.83 -0.04 16.12
CA HIS A 139 -19.91 0.02 17.09
C HIS A 139 -20.96 -1.02 16.69
N PRO A 140 -21.57 -1.72 17.67
CA PRO A 140 -22.83 -2.42 17.43
C PRO A 140 -23.83 -1.48 16.77
N LEU A 141 -24.83 -2.02 16.06
CA LEU A 141 -25.90 -1.30 15.34
C LEU A 141 -26.79 -0.47 16.30
N ASP A 142 -26.20 0.47 17.01
CA ASP A 142 -26.88 1.42 17.87
C ASP A 142 -26.96 2.74 17.12
N TYR A 143 -28.18 3.11 16.72
CA TYR A 143 -28.48 4.37 16.03
C TYR A 143 -28.25 5.62 16.90
N THR A 144 -27.77 5.45 18.12
CA THR A 144 -27.61 6.49 19.16
C THR A 144 -26.15 6.87 19.40
N ALA A 145 -25.18 6.28 18.69
CA ALA A 145 -23.77 6.62 18.85
C ALA A 145 -23.47 8.08 18.42
N VAL A 146 -23.11 8.93 19.38
CA VAL A 146 -22.62 10.30 19.16
C VAL A 146 -21.09 10.32 19.06
N ASN A 147 -20.53 11.26 18.27
CA ASN A 147 -19.08 11.38 18.00
C ASN A 147 -18.41 10.16 17.33
N ALA A 148 -19.16 9.37 16.56
CA ALA A 148 -18.63 8.23 15.80
C ALA A 148 -18.74 8.44 14.28
N THR A 149 -17.75 7.94 13.53
CA THR A 149 -17.76 7.97 12.06
C THR A 149 -18.46 6.72 11.52
N ARG A 150 -19.52 6.90 10.73
CA ARG A 150 -20.24 5.79 10.09
C ARG A 150 -19.55 5.38 8.79
N LEU A 151 -19.00 4.17 8.75
CA LEU A 151 -18.51 3.57 7.51
C LEU A 151 -19.66 2.81 6.85
N VAL A 152 -20.11 3.28 5.68
CA VAL A 152 -21.09 2.56 4.85
C VAL A 152 -20.30 1.79 3.79
N VAL A 153 -20.25 0.47 3.93
CA VAL A 153 -19.69 -0.41 2.89
C VAL A 153 -20.80 -0.73 1.91
N LEU A 154 -20.75 -0.13 0.73
CA LEU A 154 -21.71 -0.38 -0.34
C LEU A 154 -21.24 -1.63 -1.12
N GLN A 155 -21.83 -2.78 -0.79
CA GLN A 155 -21.64 -4.00 -1.58
C GLN A 155 -22.48 -3.87 -2.86
N LEU A 156 -21.85 -3.41 -3.95
CA LEU A 156 -22.47 -3.46 -5.27
C LEU A 156 -22.52 -4.94 -5.68
N GLY A 157 -23.72 -5.53 -5.63
CA GLY A 157 -23.94 -6.88 -6.13
C GLY A 157 -23.52 -6.98 -7.58
N GLN A 158 -22.85 -8.08 -7.94
CA GLN A 158 -22.66 -8.45 -9.34
C GLN A 158 -24.04 -8.77 -9.92
N VAL A 159 -24.63 -7.83 -10.65
CA VAL A 159 -25.77 -8.10 -11.52
C VAL A 159 -25.18 -8.52 -12.86
N GLY A 160 -25.14 -9.83 -13.13
CA GLY A 160 -24.84 -10.38 -14.44
C GLY A 160 -23.63 -11.31 -14.50
N GLY A 161 -23.91 -12.57 -14.80
CA GLY A 161 -22.96 -13.62 -15.16
C GLY A 161 -23.71 -14.94 -15.19
N VAL A 162 -24.27 -15.28 -16.36
CA VAL A 162 -24.86 -16.60 -16.64
C VAL A 162 -23.76 -17.65 -16.61
#